data_AF-A0A6G0W491-F1
#
_entry.id   AF-A0A6G0W491-F1
#
_cell.length_a   1.000
_cell.length_b   1.000
_cell.length_c   1.000
_cell.angle_alpha   90.00
_cell.angle_beta   90.00
_cell.angle_gamma   90.00
#
_symmetry.space_group_name_H-M   'P 1'
#
loop_
_entity.id
_entity.type
_entity.pdbx_description
1 polymer ?
#
loop_
_entity_poly.entity_id
_entity_poly.type
_entity_poly.pdbx_seq_one_letter_code
_entity_poly.pdbx_strand_id
1 'polypeptide(L)' 'MPPRRTWAEVGGSSKVDKSEKHSDRLTAVLTIRADGKKLPILFIVNGKTGGKVESDEIPTYPQGHVYVVQEA' A
#
# COMPACT_ATOMS: atom_id res chain seq x y z
N MET A 1 -0.41 -14.59 -0.03
CA MET A 1 0.73 -15.47 0.36
C MET A 1 1.18 -15.06 1.75
N PRO A 2 1.42 -15.97 2.72
CA PRO A 2 1.92 -15.55 4.03
C PRO A 2 3.29 -14.87 3.87
N PRO A 3 3.61 -13.81 4.62
CA PRO A 3 4.93 -13.20 4.60
C PRO A 3 5.99 -14.26 4.95
N ARG A 4 7.01 -14.42 4.10
CA ARG A 4 8.10 -15.38 4.38
C ARG A 4 9.01 -14.91 5.52
N ARG A 5 9.15 -13.60 5.71
CA ARG A 5 9.93 -12.94 6.78
C ARG A 5 9.26 -11.63 7.17
N THR A 6 9.27 -11.32 8.47
CA THR A 6 8.84 -10.02 9.04
C THR A 6 10.05 -9.36 9.69
N TRP A 7 10.32 -8.11 9.33
CA TRP A 7 11.39 -7.32 9.95
C TRP A 7 10.83 -6.58 11.18
N ALA A 8 11.66 -6.49 12.23
CA ALA A 8 11.35 -5.76 13.44
C ALA A 8 12.57 -4.99 13.91
N GLU A 9 12.35 -4.00 14.78
CA GLU A 9 13.42 -3.27 15.44
C GLU A 9 14.30 -4.21 16.28
N VAL A 10 15.59 -3.90 16.41
CA VAL A 10 16.53 -4.70 17.18
C VAL A 10 16.10 -4.70 18.66
N GLY A 11 15.79 -5.89 19.20
CA GLY A 11 15.25 -6.08 20.55
C GLY A 11 13.72 -5.98 20.65
N GLY A 12 13.03 -5.67 19.55
CA GLY A 12 11.57 -5.60 19.46
C GLY A 12 10.91 -6.94 19.09
N SER A 13 9.58 -6.99 19.20
CA SER A 13 8.77 -8.13 18.79
C SER A 13 8.55 -8.13 17.27
N SER A 14 8.71 -9.28 16.63
CA SER A 14 8.38 -9.50 15.21
C SER A 14 6.94 -10.00 14.99
N LYS A 15 6.12 -10.01 16.05
CA LYS A 15 4.73 -10.45 15.98
C LYS A 15 3.92 -9.46 15.14
N VAL A 16 3.31 -9.97 14.08
CA VAL A 16 2.38 -9.23 13.23
C VAL A 16 1.01 -9.20 13.91
N ASP A 17 0.53 -8.02 14.26
CA ASP A 17 -0.77 -7.85 14.91
C ASP A 17 -1.93 -7.90 13.89
N LYS A 18 -1.67 -7.42 12.66
CA LYS A 18 -2.63 -7.41 11.55
C LYS A 18 -1.95 -7.81 10.26
N SER A 19 -2.60 -8.68 9.49
CA SER A 19 -2.11 -9.13 8.19
C SER A 19 -3.19 -8.95 7.13
N GLU A 20 -2.82 -8.42 5.96
CA GLU A 20 -3.72 -8.25 4.83
C GLU A 20 -3.38 -9.28 3.73
N LYS A 21 -4.39 -10.06 3.31
CA LYS A 21 -4.23 -11.18 2.37
C LYS A 21 -3.84 -10.68 0.97
N HIS A 22 -4.20 -9.45 0.66
CA HIS A 22 -4.05 -8.79 -0.63
C HIS A 22 -3.05 -7.63 -0.61
N SER A 23 -2.14 -7.61 0.37
CA SER A 23 -1.10 -6.58 0.49
C SER A 23 -0.17 -6.48 -0.73
N ASP A 24 -0.04 -7.55 -1.52
CA ASP A 24 0.69 -7.57 -2.79
C ASP A 24 0.03 -6.74 -3.89
N ARG A 25 -1.24 -6.37 -3.72
CA ARG A 25 -1.99 -5.58 -4.69
C ARG A 25 -1.84 -4.07 -4.54
N LEU A 26 -1.22 -3.58 -3.46
CA LEU A 26 -1.07 -2.14 -3.21
C LEU A 26 0.41 -1.78 -3.08
N THR A 27 0.89 -0.91 -3.96
CA THR A 27 2.22 -0.31 -3.86
C THR A 27 2.10 1.16 -3.47
N ALA A 28 2.81 1.58 -2.43
CA ALA A 28 2.89 2.99 -2.03
C ALA A 28 4.26 3.56 -2.40
N VAL A 29 4.28 4.61 -3.23
CA VAL A 29 5.48 5.33 -3.61
C VAL A 29 5.55 6.63 -2.83
N LEU A 30 6.57 6.73 -1.97
CA LEU A 30 6.84 7.92 -1.17
C LEU A 30 7.83 8.82 -1.92
N THR A 31 7.40 10.02 -2.28
CA THR A 31 8.27 11.02 -2.90
C THR A 31 8.61 12.12 -1.91
N ILE A 32 9.92 12.35 -1.72
CA ILE A 32 10.46 13.39 -0.84
C ILE A 32 11.33 14.30 -1.69
N ARG A 33 11.13 15.60 -1.56
CA ARG A 33 11.96 16.61 -2.24
C ARG A 33 13.24 16.88 -1.45
N ALA A 34 14.23 17.47 -2.11
CA ALA A 34 15.51 17.84 -1.50
C ALA A 34 15.37 18.80 -0.29
N ASP A 35 14.29 19.59 -0.24
CA ASP A 35 13.94 20.46 0.88
C ASP A 35 13.25 19.73 2.06
N GLY A 36 13.18 18.40 2.01
CA GLY A 36 12.53 17.58 3.03
C GLY A 36 11.00 17.57 2.95
N LYS A 37 10.38 18.30 2.01
CA LYS A 37 8.93 18.28 1.84
C LYS A 37 8.47 16.95 1.28
N LYS A 38 7.55 16.31 1.99
CA LYS A 38 6.83 15.12 1.54
C LYS A 38 5.78 15.53 0.52
N LEU A 39 5.80 14.90 -0.64
CA LEU A 39 4.77 15.05 -1.66
C LEU A 39 3.63 14.04 -1.42
N PRO A 40 2.47 14.22 -2.07
CA PRO A 40 1.42 13.21 -2.08
C PRO A 40 1.97 11.82 -2.38
N ILE A 41 1.55 10.82 -1.60
CA ILE A 41 1.90 9.42 -1.85
C ILE A 41 1.17 8.98 -3.11
N LEU A 42 1.88 8.30 -4.01
CA LEU A 42 1.29 7.63 -5.15
C LEU A 42 0.99 6.18 -4.75
N PHE A 43 -0.30 5.85 -4.71
CA PHE A 43 -0.76 4.49 -4.51
C PHE A 43 -1.06 3.85 -5.87
N ILE A 44 -0.41 2.72 -6.14
CA ILE A 44 -0.62 1.90 -7.33
C ILE A 44 -1.38 0.65 -6.90
N VAL A 45 -2.58 0.48 -7.43
CA VAL A 45 -3.43 -0.69 -7.20
C VAL A 45 -3.22 -1.66 -8.36
N ASN A 46 -2.64 -2.83 -8.10
CA ASN A 46 -2.54 -3.92 -9.06
C ASN A 46 -3.90 -4.61 -9.16
N GLY A 47 -4.59 -4.36 -10.27
CA GLY A 47 -5.95 -4.84 -10.48
C GLY A 47 -6.47 -4.47 -11.85
N LYS A 48 -7.70 -4.89 -12.14
CA LYS A 48 -8.43 -4.45 -13.33
C LYS A 48 -9.39 -3.35 -12.94
N THR A 49 -9.43 -2.28 -13.73
CA THR A 49 -10.45 -1.23 -13.60
C THR A 49 -11.83 -1.85 -13.74
N GLY A 50 -12.75 -1.54 -12.82
CA GLY A 50 -14.07 -2.14 -12.69
C GLY A 50 -14.11 -3.55 -12.07
N GLY A 51 -12.96 -4.07 -11.59
CA GLY A 51 -12.88 -5.36 -10.91
C GLY A 51 -13.32 -5.28 -9.44
N LYS A 52 -13.64 -6.43 -8.83
CA LYS A 52 -14.10 -6.53 -7.42
C LYS A 52 -13.21 -5.81 -6.39
N VAL A 53 -11.92 -5.67 -6.68
CA VAL A 53 -10.94 -4.98 -5.81
C VAL A 53 -11.24 -3.48 -5.70
N GLU A 54 -11.63 -2.83 -6.81
CA GLU A 54 -11.89 -1.38 -6.82
C GLU A 54 -13.12 -1.02 -5.96
N SER A 55 -14.11 -1.91 -5.90
CA SER A 55 -15.40 -1.64 -5.28
C SER A 55 -15.49 -2.09 -3.80
N ASP A 56 -14.90 -3.24 -3.47
CA ASP A 56 -15.15 -3.91 -2.18
C ASP A 56 -13.98 -3.74 -1.17
N GLU A 57 -12.73 -3.58 -1.63
CA GLU A 57 -11.55 -3.50 -0.76
C GLU A 57 -11.18 -2.06 -0.37
N ILE A 58 -11.48 -1.05 -1.20
CA ILE A 58 -11.18 0.36 -0.94
C ILE A 58 -12.43 1.23 -1.16
N PRO A 59 -13.36 1.29 -0.20
CA PRO A 59 -14.65 1.97 -0.38
C PRO A 59 -14.49 3.49 -0.54
N THR A 60 -13.40 4.08 -0.03
CA THR A 60 -13.10 5.50 -0.20
C THR A 60 -11.60 5.73 -0.13
N TYR A 61 -11.07 6.46 -1.11
CA TYR A 61 -9.68 6.87 -1.13
C TYR A 61 -9.49 8.14 -0.27
N PRO A 62 -8.60 8.15 0.73
CA PRO A 62 -8.33 9.35 1.51
C PRO A 62 -7.79 10.48 0.62
N GLN A 63 -8.30 11.69 0.84
CA GLN A 63 -7.95 12.85 0.04
C GLN A 63 -6.49 13.30 0.29
N GLY A 64 -5.84 13.88 -0.72
CA GLY A 64 -4.47 14.39 -0.62
C GLY A 64 -3.39 13.44 -1.14
N HIS A 65 -3.80 12.32 -1.75
CA HIS A 65 -2.92 11.34 -2.38
C HIS A 65 -3.32 11.09 -3.83
N VAL A 66 -2.43 10.45 -4.59
CA VAL A 66 -2.67 10.11 -5.99
C VAL A 66 -2.90 8.60 -6.08
N TYR A 67 -3.91 8.19 -6.83
CA TYR A 67 -4.30 6.79 -7.00
C TYR A 67 -4.29 6.43 -8.47
N VAL A 68 -3.66 5.31 -8.80
CA VAL A 68 -3.64 4.77 -10.17
C VAL A 68 -3.86 3.26 -10.13
N VAL A 69 -4.51 2.73 -11.16
CA VAL A 69 -4.69 1.29 -11.35
C VAL A 69 -3.67 0.82 -12.38
N GLN A 70 -2.93 -0.23 -12.04
CA GLN A 70 -2.04 -0.92 -12.95
C GLN A 70 -2.63 -2.30 -13.26
N GLU A 71 -2.91 -2.55 -14.54
CA GLU A 71 -3.28 -3.88 -14.98
C GLU A 71 -2.10 -4.85 -14.79
N ALA A 72 -2.38 -5.98 -14.15
CA ALA A 72 -1.43 -7.06 -13.91
C ALA A 72 -1.39 -8.05 -15.07
#